data_AF-A0A2V8CR18-F1
#
_entry.id   AF-A0A2V8CR18-F1
#
_cell.length_a   1.000
_cell.length_b   1.000
_cell.length_c   1.000
_cell.angle_alpha   90.00
_cell.angle_beta   90.00
_cell.angle_gamma   90.00
#
_symmetry.space_group_name_H-M   'P 1'
#
loop_
_entity.id
_entity.type
_entity.pdbx_description
1 polymer ?
#
loop_
_entity_poly.entity_id
_entity_poly.type
_entity_poly.pdbx_seq_one_letter_code
_entity_poly.pdbx_strand_id
1 'polypeptide(L)'
;MHYYDLYAPLVASVKLEYTPEAAEKIVVDAVAPLGLEYQGVIKRAYDERWIDLLPSGGKLSGAYSNGGAYDVHPYMLINFNGKYPDVSTLAHELGHTMQSYFSNKKQPYPLASYPIFVAEVAS
;
A
#
# COMPACT_ATOMS: atom_id res chain seq x y z
N MET A 1 24.39 23.45 8.65
CA MET A 1 23.28 22.59 8.21
C MET A 1 22.22 23.45 7.57
N HIS A 2 21.91 23.17 6.31
CA HIS A 2 20.84 23.76 5.52
C HIS A 2 19.74 22.72 5.30
N TYR A 3 18.60 23.14 4.76
CA TYR A 3 17.45 22.25 4.51
C TYR A 3 17.80 21.05 3.60
N TYR A 4 18.69 21.25 2.62
CA TYR A 4 19.14 20.17 1.72
C TYR A 4 20.06 19.15 2.39
N ASP A 5 20.60 19.43 3.58
CA ASP A 5 21.40 18.48 4.35
C ASP A 5 20.51 17.45 5.09
N LEU A 6 19.20 17.73 5.26
CA LEU A 6 18.27 16.87 6.01
C LEU A 6 18.06 15.49 5.36
N TYR A 7 18.20 15.40 4.05
CA TYR A 7 17.94 14.18 3.27
C TYR A 7 19.21 13.63 2.61
N ALA A 8 20.39 14.17 2.97
CA ALA A 8 21.66 13.68 2.46
C ALA A 8 21.87 12.24 2.98
N PRO A 9 22.09 11.26 2.08
CA PRO A 9 22.27 9.88 2.51
C PRO A 9 23.60 9.73 3.25
N LEU A 10 23.58 9.01 4.38
CA LEU A 10 24.78 8.76 5.18
C LEU A 10 25.80 7.85 4.49
N VAL A 11 25.33 7.07 3.50
CA VAL A 11 26.15 6.15 2.70
C VAL A 11 25.84 6.37 1.22
N ALA A 12 26.75 5.93 0.34
CA ALA A 12 26.51 5.99 -1.10
C ALA A 12 25.21 5.26 -1.46
N SER A 13 24.37 5.90 -2.28
CA SER A 13 23.12 5.34 -2.73
C SER A 13 23.37 4.16 -3.68
N VAL A 14 22.71 3.03 -3.40
CA VAL A 14 22.66 1.90 -4.33
C VAL A 14 21.47 2.13 -5.27
N LYS A 15 21.69 2.04 -6.58
CA LYS A 15 20.60 2.01 -7.55
C LYS A 15 19.93 0.64 -7.50
N LEU A 16 18.90 0.53 -6.68
CA LEU A 16 18.01 -0.62 -6.64
C LEU A 16 16.79 -0.31 -7.50
N GLU A 17 16.56 -1.16 -8.50
CA GLU A 17 15.38 -1.12 -9.35
C GLU A 17 14.54 -2.37 -9.09
N TYR A 18 13.23 -2.18 -8.96
CA TYR A 18 12.28 -3.23 -8.63
C TYR A 18 11.23 -3.31 -9.73
N THR A 19 10.98 -4.51 -10.24
CA THR A 19 9.81 -4.75 -11.09
C THR A 19 8.54 -4.83 -10.21
N PRO A 20 7.34 -4.60 -10.78
CA PRO A 20 6.08 -4.86 -10.10
C PRO A 20 6.01 -6.21 -9.38
N GLU A 21 6.47 -7.27 -10.04
CA GLU A 21 6.41 -8.65 -9.55
C GLU A 21 7.40 -8.85 -8.39
N ALA A 22 8.59 -8.24 -8.49
CA ALA A 22 9.56 -8.25 -7.41
C ALA A 22 9.02 -7.49 -6.18
N ALA A 23 8.37 -6.34 -6.39
CA ALA A 23 7.75 -5.57 -5.33
C ALA A 23 6.60 -6.33 -4.65
N GLU A 24 5.69 -6.94 -5.43
CA GLU A 24 4.64 -7.81 -4.91
C GLU A 24 5.22 -8.91 -4.02
N LYS A 25 6.22 -9.65 -4.54
CA LYS A 25 6.84 -10.74 -3.79
C LYS A 25 7.44 -10.25 -2.47
N ILE A 26 8.17 -9.14 -2.50
CA ILE A 26 8.76 -8.54 -1.30
C ILE A 26 7.68 -8.20 -0.28
N VAL A 27 6.60 -7.53 -0.70
CA VAL A 27 5.51 -7.12 0.20
C VAL A 27 4.80 -8.33 0.79
N VAL A 28 4.43 -9.31 -0.03
CA VAL A 28 3.76 -10.54 0.42
C VAL A 28 4.62 -11.32 1.39
N ASP A 29 5.93 -11.45 1.13
CA ASP A 29 6.84 -12.15 2.03
C ASP A 29 7.05 -11.40 3.35
N ALA A 30 7.13 -10.06 3.30
CA ALA A 30 7.33 -9.22 4.49
C ALA A 30 6.18 -9.33 5.50
N VAL A 31 4.95 -9.55 5.03
CA VAL A 31 3.76 -9.68 5.88
C VAL A 31 3.48 -11.13 6.33
N ALA A 32 4.37 -12.08 6.05
CA ALA A 32 4.21 -13.48 6.49
C ALA A 32 3.89 -13.65 7.99
N PRO A 33 4.47 -12.86 8.92
CA PRO A 33 4.11 -12.94 10.34
C PRO A 33 2.64 -12.59 10.66
N LEU A 34 1.94 -11.89 9.76
CA LEU A 34 0.52 -11.52 9.92
C LEU A 34 -0.45 -12.67 9.55
N GLY A 35 0.10 -13.80 9.06
CA GLY A 35 -0.64 -15.03 8.81
C GLY A 35 -1.14 -15.18 7.37
N LEU A 36 -1.51 -16.42 7.05
CA LEU A 36 -1.88 -16.84 5.68
C LEU A 36 -3.14 -16.17 5.15
N GLU A 37 -4.11 -15.84 6.01
CA GLU A 37 -5.30 -15.09 5.60
C GLU A 37 -4.91 -13.71 5.08
N TYR A 38 -4.05 -13.00 5.82
CA TYR A 38 -3.60 -11.65 5.47
C TYR A 38 -2.83 -11.67 4.14
N GLN A 39 -1.86 -12.58 4.00
CA GLN A 39 -1.13 -12.79 2.73
C GLN A 39 -2.05 -13.15 1.57
N GLY A 40 -3.05 -14.01 1.81
CA GLY A 40 -4.01 -14.45 0.81
C GLY A 40 -4.84 -13.30 0.26
N VAL A 41 -5.29 -12.38 1.12
CA VAL A 41 -6.05 -11.19 0.68
C VAL A 41 -5.16 -10.22 -0.09
N ILE A 42 -3.91 -10.00 0.34
CA ILE A 42 -2.98 -9.15 -0.42
C ILE A 42 -2.73 -9.73 -1.82
N LYS A 43 -2.48 -11.05 -1.94
CA LYS A 43 -2.35 -11.70 -3.25
C LYS A 43 -3.58 -11.49 -4.12
N ARG A 44 -4.78 -11.65 -3.55
CA ARG A 44 -6.03 -11.34 -4.25
C ARG A 44 -6.10 -9.88 -4.71
N ALA A 45 -5.60 -8.92 -3.94
CA ALA A 45 -5.58 -7.52 -4.36
C ALA A 45 -4.76 -7.29 -5.64
N TYR A 46 -3.64 -8.01 -5.80
CA TYR A 46 -2.85 -8.02 -7.04
C TYR A 46 -3.58 -8.76 -8.17
N ASP A 47 -4.02 -10.00 -7.91
CA ASP A 47 -4.63 -10.88 -8.92
C ASP A 47 -5.97 -10.34 -9.47
N GLU A 48 -6.77 -9.72 -8.61
CA GLU A 48 -8.11 -9.21 -8.92
C GLU A 48 -8.10 -7.71 -9.28
N ARG A 49 -6.92 -7.12 -9.52
CA ARG A 49 -6.73 -5.73 -10.00
C ARG A 49 -7.35 -4.67 -9.09
N TRP A 50 -7.20 -4.79 -7.78
CA TRP A 50 -7.61 -3.74 -6.84
C TRP A 50 -6.70 -2.51 -6.93
N ILE A 51 -5.52 -2.68 -7.53
CA ILE A 51 -4.40 -1.75 -7.55
C ILE A 51 -4.22 -1.16 -8.95
N ASP A 52 -4.38 0.16 -9.08
CA ASP A 52 -3.89 0.92 -10.23
C ASP A 52 -2.42 1.31 -9.99
N LEU A 53 -1.50 0.46 -10.47
CA LEU A 53 -0.10 0.41 -10.04
C LEU A 53 0.85 1.40 -10.73
N LEU A 54 0.76 1.52 -12.05
CA LEU A 54 1.77 2.23 -12.85
C LEU A 54 1.39 3.69 -13.09
N PRO A 55 2.36 4.62 -13.18
CA PRO A 55 2.08 6.00 -13.54
C PRO A 55 1.56 6.11 -14.98
N SER A 56 0.64 7.04 -15.21
CA SER A 56 0.11 7.35 -16.53
C SER A 56 -0.18 8.85 -16.67
N GLY A 57 -0.28 9.34 -17.92
CA GLY A 57 -0.52 10.76 -18.18
C GLY A 57 -1.85 11.22 -17.60
N GLY A 58 -1.83 12.27 -16.76
CA GLY A 58 -3.02 12.81 -16.10
C GLY A 58 -3.48 12.05 -14.86
N LYS A 59 -2.77 10.98 -14.44
CA LYS A 59 -3.04 10.27 -13.19
C LYS A 59 -2.73 11.17 -11.98
N LEU A 60 -3.56 11.06 -10.94
CA LEU A 60 -3.34 11.77 -9.68
C LEU A 60 -1.97 11.40 -9.09
N SER A 61 -1.24 12.38 -8.56
CA SER A 61 0.08 12.14 -7.96
C SER A 61 -0.03 11.43 -6.61
N GLY A 62 1.06 10.78 -6.20
CA GLY A 62 1.15 10.09 -4.91
C GLY A 62 0.56 8.68 -4.94
N ALA A 63 0.05 8.27 -3.80
CA ALA A 63 -0.63 6.99 -3.60
C ALA A 63 -1.76 7.19 -2.57
N TYR A 64 -2.79 6.33 -2.64
CA TYR A 64 -3.83 6.25 -1.61
C TYR A 64 -4.59 4.91 -1.69
N SER A 65 -5.25 4.54 -0.60
CA SER A 65 -6.29 3.50 -0.54
C SER A 65 -7.67 4.11 -0.26
N ASN A 66 -8.71 3.55 -0.89
CA ASN A 66 -10.11 3.94 -0.69
C ASN A 66 -10.97 2.70 -0.44
N GLY A 67 -11.44 2.57 0.81
CA GLY A 67 -12.35 1.52 1.27
C GLY A 67 -13.83 1.93 1.36
N GLY A 68 -14.21 3.11 0.84
CA GLY A 68 -15.55 3.68 1.04
C GLY A 68 -16.68 2.91 0.33
N ALA A 69 -16.36 2.09 -0.65
CA ALA A 69 -17.32 1.20 -1.31
C ALA A 69 -17.52 -0.07 -0.47
N TYR A 70 -18.42 0.00 0.52
CA TYR A 70 -18.55 -0.96 1.61
C TYR A 70 -18.78 -2.43 1.18
N ASP A 71 -19.64 -2.68 0.20
CA ASP A 71 -20.00 -4.04 -0.24
C ASP A 71 -19.01 -4.65 -1.26
N VAL A 72 -17.92 -3.95 -1.56
CA VAL A 72 -16.89 -4.41 -2.51
C VAL A 72 -15.50 -4.32 -1.88
N HIS A 73 -14.50 -4.84 -2.60
CA HIS A 73 -13.12 -4.69 -2.19
C HIS A 73 -12.67 -3.22 -2.28
N PRO A 74 -11.72 -2.77 -1.43
CA PRO A 74 -11.13 -1.44 -1.56
C PRO A 74 -10.37 -1.28 -2.87
N TYR A 75 -10.14 -0.02 -3.25
CA TYR A 75 -9.34 0.35 -4.42
C TYR A 75 -8.10 1.11 -3.98
N MET A 76 -7.00 0.84 -4.65
CA MET A 76 -5.72 1.47 -4.37
C MET A 76 -5.14 2.11 -5.62
N LEU A 77 -4.62 3.32 -5.48
CA LEU A 77 -3.89 4.03 -6.52
C LEU A 77 -2.46 4.25 -6.04
N ILE A 78 -1.49 3.97 -6.89
CA ILE A 78 -0.08 4.30 -6.66
C ILE A 78 0.59 4.65 -7.99
N ASN A 79 1.65 5.45 -7.91
CA ASN A 79 2.52 5.75 -9.04
C ASN A 79 3.87 5.05 -8.83
N PHE A 80 3.93 3.75 -9.11
CA PHE A 80 5.12 2.93 -8.90
C PHE A 80 6.17 3.17 -10.00
N ASN A 81 7.37 3.64 -9.62
CA ASN A 81 8.47 3.95 -10.53
C ASN A 81 9.65 2.98 -10.39
N GLY A 82 9.45 1.85 -9.71
CA GLY A 82 10.48 0.82 -9.53
C GLY A 82 11.57 1.17 -8.52
N LYS A 83 11.36 2.16 -7.64
CA LYS A 83 12.34 2.53 -6.60
C LYS A 83 11.98 1.90 -5.26
N TYR A 84 12.98 1.76 -4.38
CA TYR A 84 12.75 1.24 -3.03
C TYR A 84 11.63 1.95 -2.25
N PRO A 85 11.55 3.31 -2.23
CA PRO A 85 10.45 4.00 -1.57
C PRO A 85 9.07 3.59 -2.10
N ASP A 86 8.97 3.30 -3.40
CA ASP A 86 7.70 2.89 -4.01
C ASP A 86 7.23 1.52 -3.48
N VAL A 87 8.16 0.60 -3.16
CA VAL A 87 7.85 -0.68 -2.50
C VAL A 87 7.32 -0.46 -1.08
N SER A 88 7.93 0.48 -0.35
CA SER A 88 7.46 0.85 0.99
C SER A 88 6.08 1.52 0.95
N THR A 89 5.85 2.42 -0.02
CA THR A 89 4.53 3.05 -0.23
C THR A 89 3.49 2.01 -0.64
N LEU A 90 3.85 1.02 -1.45
CA LEU A 90 2.95 -0.08 -1.80
C LEU A 90 2.52 -0.87 -0.56
N ALA A 91 3.45 -1.18 0.34
CA ALA A 91 3.14 -1.83 1.62
C ALA A 91 2.24 -0.96 2.52
N HIS A 92 2.54 0.34 2.62
CA HIS A 92 1.77 1.33 3.38
C HIS A 92 0.30 1.37 2.94
N GLU A 93 0.05 1.55 1.65
CA GLU A 93 -1.32 1.62 1.12
C GLU A 93 -2.05 0.27 1.17
N LEU A 94 -1.31 -0.84 1.07
CA LEU A 94 -1.88 -2.17 1.33
C LEU A 94 -2.30 -2.32 2.80
N GLY A 95 -1.58 -1.70 3.74
CA GLY A 95 -2.00 -1.59 5.14
C GLY A 95 -3.40 -1.00 5.30
N HIS A 96 -3.63 0.18 4.71
CA HIS A 96 -4.95 0.82 4.68
C HIS A 96 -6.01 -0.04 3.95
N THR A 97 -5.64 -0.63 2.83
CA THR A 97 -6.50 -1.53 2.03
C THR A 97 -6.97 -2.70 2.89
N MET A 98 -6.07 -3.31 3.65
CA MET A 98 -6.36 -4.43 4.53
C MET A 98 -7.22 -4.03 5.73
N GLN A 99 -6.94 -2.85 6.32
CA GLN A 99 -7.76 -2.32 7.41
C GLN A 99 -9.21 -2.06 6.95
N SER A 100 -9.38 -1.48 5.76
CA SER A 100 -10.69 -1.28 5.14
C SER A 100 -11.39 -2.59 4.80
N TYR A 101 -10.68 -3.53 4.17
CA TYR A 101 -11.21 -4.85 3.81
C TYR A 101 -11.78 -5.61 5.02
N PHE A 102 -11.02 -5.69 6.11
CA PHE A 102 -11.46 -6.40 7.30
C PHE A 102 -12.55 -5.65 8.06
N SER A 103 -12.49 -4.32 8.12
CA SER A 103 -13.54 -3.52 8.75
C SER A 103 -14.87 -3.68 8.03
N ASN A 104 -14.89 -3.54 6.69
CA ASN A 104 -16.10 -3.73 5.88
C ASN A 104 -16.68 -5.14 6.01
N LYS A 105 -15.83 -6.17 6.17
CA LYS A 105 -16.27 -7.56 6.36
C LYS A 105 -16.82 -7.88 7.75
N LYS A 106 -16.41 -7.16 8.78
CA LYS A 106 -16.67 -7.54 10.18
C LYS A 106 -17.55 -6.55 10.92
N GLN A 107 -17.72 -5.34 10.41
CA GLN A 107 -18.56 -4.30 10.98
C GLN A 107 -19.72 -3.97 10.05
N PRO A 108 -20.90 -3.64 10.56
CA PRO A 108 -21.97 -3.10 9.73
C PRO A 108 -21.55 -1.74 9.14
N TYR A 109 -22.14 -1.35 8.01
CA TYR A 109 -21.82 -0.10 7.29
C TYR A 109 -21.63 1.14 8.19
N PRO A 110 -22.51 1.42 9.18
CA PRO A 110 -22.35 2.59 10.05
C PRO A 110 -21.10 2.58 10.95
N LEU A 111 -20.46 1.42 11.14
CA LEU A 111 -19.31 1.21 12.04
C LEU A 111 -18.04 0.77 11.30
N ALA A 112 -18.09 0.62 9.98
CA ALA A 112 -16.96 0.12 9.20
C ALA A 112 -15.87 1.17 8.97
N SER A 113 -16.23 2.45 8.98
CA SER A 113 -15.24 3.53 8.92
C SER A 113 -14.54 3.68 10.26
N TYR A 114 -13.21 3.60 10.24
CA TYR A 114 -12.36 3.85 11.41
C TYR A 114 -11.91 5.31 11.46
N PRO A 115 -11.64 5.87 12.66
CA PRO A 115 -11.18 7.25 12.80
C PRO A 115 -9.72 7.39 12.33
N ILE A 116 -9.35 8.60 11.91
CA ILE A 116 -7.97 8.95 11.49
C ILE A 116 -6.94 8.59 12.56
N PHE A 117 -7.32 8.67 13.85
CA PHE A 117 -6.45 8.33 14.96
C PHE A 117 -5.82 6.93 14.85
N VAL A 118 -6.52 5.96 14.25
CA VAL A 118 -6.02 4.58 14.06
C VAL A 118 -5.71 4.24 12.60
N ALA A 119 -5.88 5.18 11.67
CA ALA A 119 -5.74 4.92 10.24
C ALA A 119 -4.28 4.61 9.85
N GLU A 120 -3.32 5.29 10.46
CA GLU A 120 -1.87 5.14 10.19
C GLU A 120 -1.20 4.06 11.05
N VAL A 121 -1.97 3.24 11.78
CA VAL A 121 -1.41 2.14 12.58
C VAL A 121 -1.21 0.89 11.71
N ALA A 122 -2.06 0.71 10.71
CA ALA A 122 -2.00 -0.43 9.80
C ALA A 122 -1.00 -0.23 8.64
N SER A 123 -0.60 1.02 8.37
CA SER A 123 0.20 1.46 7.24
C SER A 123 1.63 1.88 7.63
#